data_AF-A0A8T1SXM0-F1
#
_entry.id   AF-A0A8T1SXM0-F1
#
_cell.length_a   1.000
_cell.length_b   1.000
_cell.length_c   1.000
_cell.angle_alpha   90.00
_cell.angle_beta   90.00
_cell.angle_gamma   90.00
#
_symmetry.space_group_name_H-M   'P 1'
#
loop_
_entity.id
_entity.type
_entity.pdbx_description
1 polymer ?
#
loop_
_entity_poly.entity_id
_entity_poly.type
_entity_poly.pdbx_seq_one_letter_code
_entity_poly.pdbx_strand_id
1 'polypeptide(L)'
;MIGSRKIECIDGEWTSSPSCIEEEKTCGLPPLITKGSAVNIVHHQYVHGDIVEYECEENYVMTGPKTVNCLSGEWTSLPSCAGKLFR
;
A
#
# COMPACT_ATOMS: atom_id res chain seq x y z
N MET A 1 -16.52 -8.76 -5.70
CA MET A 1 -17.43 -9.64 -4.91
C MET A 1 -18.22 -10.51 -5.87
N ILE A 2 -18.21 -11.82 -5.65
CA ILE A 2 -19.08 -12.78 -6.33
C ILE A 2 -19.99 -13.42 -5.29
N GLY A 3 -21.29 -13.53 -5.57
CA GLY A 3 -22.28 -14.10 -4.65
C GLY A 3 -23.12 -13.05 -3.93
N SER A 4 -24.02 -13.52 -3.07
CA SER A 4 -25.04 -12.71 -2.41
C SER A 4 -24.49 -11.91 -1.24
N ARG A 5 -24.84 -10.62 -1.14
CA ARG A 5 -24.52 -9.75 0.01
C ARG A 5 -25.22 -10.14 1.32
N LYS A 6 -26.13 -11.12 1.27
CA LYS A 6 -26.87 -11.67 2.40
C LYS A 6 -26.79 -13.19 2.30
N ILE A 7 -26.57 -13.84 3.43
CA ILE A 7 -26.71 -15.28 3.58
C ILE A 7 -28.07 -15.56 4.25
N GLU A 8 -28.79 -16.54 3.73
CA GLU A 8 -30.10 -16.95 4.24
C GLU A 8 -30.04 -18.42 4.63
N CYS A 9 -30.79 -18.81 5.65
CA CYS A 9 -30.97 -20.21 6.02
C CYS A 9 -32.29 -20.69 5.43
N ILE A 10 -32.22 -21.67 4.53
CA ILE A 10 -33.36 -22.21 3.80
C ILE A 10 -33.37 -23.71 4.05
N ASP A 11 -34.43 -24.19 4.71
CA ASP A 11 -34.64 -25.61 5.03
C ASP A 11 -33.48 -26.26 5.81
N GLY A 12 -32.86 -25.49 6.71
CA GLY A 12 -31.73 -25.95 7.53
C GLY A 12 -30.36 -25.83 6.86
N GLU A 13 -30.29 -25.44 5.58
CA GLU A 13 -29.04 -25.17 4.88
C GLU A 13 -28.80 -23.67 4.69
N TRP A 14 -27.56 -23.23 4.89
CA TRP A 14 -27.14 -21.86 4.60
C TRP A 14 -26.85 -21.68 3.11
N THR A 15 -27.35 -20.59 2.53
CA THR A 15 -26.95 -20.17 1.18
C THR A 15 -25.46 -19.85 1.14
N SER A 16 -24.81 -20.09 0.00
CA SER A 16 -23.38 -19.84 -0.19
C SER A 16 -22.94 -18.44 0.23
N SER A 17 -21.86 -18.37 1.01
CA SER A 17 -21.23 -17.09 1.38
C SER A 17 -20.69 -16.37 0.14
N PRO A 18 -20.77 -15.02 0.08
CA PRO A 18 -20.12 -14.28 -0.98
C PRO A 18 -18.61 -14.42 -0.89
N SER A 19 -17.96 -14.54 -2.05
CA SER A 19 -16.52 -14.48 -2.20
C SER A 19 -16.10 -13.05 -2.51
N CYS A 20 -15.27 -12.48 -1.63
CA CYS A 20 -14.55 -11.24 -1.92
C CYS A 20 -13.37 -11.58 -2.82
N ILE A 21 -13.57 -11.52 -4.13
CA ILE A 21 -12.48 -11.52 -5.09
C ILE A 21 -11.90 -10.11 -5.10
N GLU A 22 -10.73 -9.94 -4.51
CA GLU A 22 -9.88 -8.80 -4.84
C GLU A 22 -9.36 -9.04 -6.26
N GLU A 23 -9.58 -8.10 -7.17
CA GLU A 23 -8.76 -8.07 -8.38
C GLU A 23 -7.31 -7.98 -7.93
N GLU A 24 -6.40 -8.76 -8.50
CA GLU A 24 -4.96 -8.68 -8.21
C GLU A 24 -4.39 -7.36 -8.74
N LYS A 25 -4.78 -6.27 -8.09
CA LYS A 25 -4.26 -4.94 -8.34
C LYS A 25 -2.93 -4.85 -7.62
N THR A 26 -1.89 -4.90 -8.41
CA THR A 26 -0.53 -4.75 -7.94
C THR A 26 -0.10 -3.31 -8.05
N CYS A 27 0.60 -2.81 -7.05
CA CYS A 27 1.43 -1.64 -7.23
C CYS A 27 2.65 -1.99 -8.10
N GLY A 28 3.09 -1.02 -8.89
CA GLY A 28 4.39 -1.09 -9.56
C GLY A 28 5.53 -0.84 -8.58
N LEU A 29 6.65 -0.36 -9.10
CA LEU A 29 7.76 0.10 -8.25
C LEU A 29 7.31 1.27 -7.34
N PRO A 30 7.89 1.40 -6.13
CA PRO A 30 7.66 2.54 -5.26
C PRO A 30 7.96 3.87 -5.98
N PRO A 31 7.14 4.92 -5.81
CA PRO A 31 7.38 6.20 -6.46
C PRO A 31 8.67 6.85 -5.99
N LEU A 32 9.33 7.59 -6.87
CA LEU A 32 10.48 8.41 -6.46
C LEU A 32 9.99 9.67 -5.72
N ILE A 33 10.73 10.08 -4.70
CA ILE A 33 10.50 11.35 -4.00
C ILE A 33 11.70 12.26 -4.16
N THR A 34 11.47 13.57 -4.12
CA THR A 34 12.57 14.54 -4.15
C THR A 34 13.40 14.42 -2.87
N LYS A 35 14.72 14.25 -3.02
CA LYS A 35 15.66 14.20 -1.89
C LYS A 35 15.45 13.04 -0.92
N GLY A 36 14.94 11.92 -1.45
CA GLY A 36 14.85 10.65 -0.76
C GLY A 36 14.53 9.51 -1.72
N SER A 37 14.53 8.28 -1.23
CA SER A 37 14.21 7.10 -2.03
C SER A 37 13.64 5.98 -1.16
N ALA A 38 12.90 5.07 -1.78
CA ALA A 38 12.55 3.82 -1.13
C ALA A 38 13.81 2.96 -0.92
N VAL A 39 13.92 2.33 0.24
CA VAL A 39 15.03 1.46 0.62
C VAL A 39 14.59 0.00 0.55
N ASN A 40 15.56 -0.90 0.38
CA ASN A 40 15.33 -2.35 0.34
C ASN A 40 14.30 -2.79 -0.73
N ILE A 41 14.31 -2.15 -1.91
CA ILE A 41 13.47 -2.56 -3.04
C ILE A 41 13.96 -3.93 -3.54
N VAL A 42 13.22 -4.98 -3.17
CA VAL A 42 13.54 -6.39 -3.50
C VAL A 42 12.66 -6.95 -4.61
N HIS A 43 11.50 -6.35 -4.85
CA HIS A 43 10.53 -6.81 -5.84
C HIS A 43 10.32 -5.79 -6.96
N HIS A 44 9.95 -6.28 -8.15
CA HIS A 44 9.57 -5.45 -9.30
C HIS A 44 8.08 -5.08 -9.28
N GLN A 45 7.29 -5.73 -8.44
CA GLN A 45 5.85 -5.59 -8.31
C GLN A 45 5.47 -5.87 -6.86
N TYR A 46 4.48 -5.14 -6.34
CA TYR A 46 4.02 -5.23 -4.96
C TYR A 46 2.50 -5.45 -4.94
N VAL A 47 1.99 -6.24 -4.00
CA VAL A 47 0.57 -6.57 -3.88
C VAL A 47 -0.08 -5.80 -2.73
N HIS A 48 -1.41 -5.84 -2.66
CA HIS A 48 -2.14 -5.24 -1.54
C HIS A 48 -1.55 -5.70 -0.20
N GLY A 49 -1.14 -4.75 0.63
CA GLY A 49 -0.64 -4.98 1.98
C GLY A 49 0.88 -4.98 2.07
N ASP A 50 1.57 -5.02 0.93
CA ASP A 50 3.02 -4.85 0.91
C ASP A 50 3.41 -3.44 1.37
N ILE A 51 4.58 -3.35 2.01
CA ILE A 51 5.09 -2.13 2.63
C ILE A 51 6.52 -1.89 2.15
N VAL A 52 6.83 -0.63 1.87
CA VAL A 52 8.18 -0.17 1.58
C VAL A 52 8.55 0.98 2.52
N GLU A 53 9.81 1.02 2.94
CA GLU A 53 10.34 2.13 3.71
C GLU A 53 11.00 3.15 2.79
N TYR A 54 10.92 4.41 3.17
CA TYR A 54 11.66 5.50 2.54
C TYR A 54 12.72 6.05 3.48
N GLU A 55 13.75 6.63 2.87
CA GLU A 55 14.80 7.35 3.56
C GLU A 55 15.10 8.66 2.80
N CYS A 56 15.40 9.72 3.54
CA CYS A 56 15.82 11.00 2.95
C CYS A 56 17.33 11.03 2.75
N GLU A 57 17.78 11.75 1.73
CA GLU A 57 19.19 12.08 1.52
C GLU A 57 19.80 12.76 2.76
N GLU A 58 21.12 12.70 2.87
CA GLU A 58 21.85 13.41 3.90
C GLU A 58 21.50 14.90 3.90
N ASN A 59 21.37 15.48 5.10
CA ASN A 59 20.94 16.87 5.34
C ASN A 59 19.46 17.18 5.07
N TYR A 60 18.62 16.18 4.77
CA TYR A 60 17.18 16.33 4.73
C TYR A 60 16.51 15.62 5.92
N VAL A 61 15.32 16.09 6.29
CA VAL A 61 14.48 15.52 7.35
C VAL A 61 13.17 15.07 6.73
N MET A 62 12.78 13.84 7.05
CA MET A 62 11.52 13.28 6.61
C MET A 62 10.33 13.96 7.30
N THR A 63 9.35 14.34 6.50
CA THR A 63 8.04 14.82 6.93
C THR A 63 6.97 13.90 6.33
N GLY A 64 6.14 13.31 7.19
CA GLY A 64 5.15 12.32 6.79
C GLY A 64 5.56 10.89 7.17
N PRO A 65 4.91 9.87 6.60
CA PRO A 65 5.11 8.48 7.00
C PRO A 65 6.42 7.89 6.44
N LYS A 66 7.19 7.20 7.29
CA LYS A 66 8.40 6.48 6.87
C LYS A 66 8.08 5.28 5.98
N THR A 67 6.95 4.64 6.23
CA THR A 67 6.47 3.45 5.52
C THR A 67 5.31 3.81 4.61
N VAL A 68 5.34 3.29 3.39
CA VAL A 68 4.28 3.45 2.39
C VAL A 68 3.75 2.07 2.03
N ASN A 69 2.44 1.93 1.97
CA ASN A 69 1.77 0.65 1.72
C ASN A 69 1.19 0.64 0.31
N CYS A 70 1.20 -0.53 -0.32
CA CYS A 70 0.41 -0.77 -1.51
C CYS A 70 -1.03 -1.12 -1.10
N LEU A 71 -2.00 -0.31 -1.47
CA LEU A 71 -3.42 -0.56 -1.22
C LEU A 71 -4.18 -0.58 -2.54
N SER A 72 -4.71 -1.75 -2.90
CA SER A 72 -5.54 -1.93 -4.10
C SER A 72 -4.91 -1.37 -5.41
N GLY A 73 -3.59 -1.49 -5.54
CA GLY A 73 -2.83 -1.04 -6.71
C GLY A 73 -2.30 0.39 -6.65
N GLU A 74 -2.57 1.11 -5.56
CA GLU A 74 -2.06 2.47 -5.34
C GLU A 74 -1.17 2.54 -4.10
N TRP A 75 -0.09 3.30 -4.21
CA TRP A 75 0.76 3.59 -3.06
C TRP A 75 0.09 4.63 -2.16
N THR A 76 0.12 4.41 -0.84
CA THR A 76 -0.37 5.39 0.15
C THR A 76 0.42 6.70 0.12
N SER A 77 0.03 7.65 0.97
CA SER A 77 0.70 8.95 1.11
C SER A 77 2.22 8.80 1.26
N LEU A 78 2.96 9.45 0.35
CA LEU A 78 4.41 9.44 0.34
C LEU A 78 4.97 10.42 1.37
N PRO A 79 6.15 10.15 1.95
CA PRO A 79 6.88 11.15 2.71
C PRO A 79 7.44 12.24 1.81
N SER A 80 7.79 13.37 2.43
CA SER A 80 8.54 14.45 1.81
C SER A 80 9.83 14.70 2.59
N CYS A 81 10.89 15.12 1.90
CA CYS A 81 12.17 15.40 2.51
C CYS A 81 12.42 16.92 2.49
N ALA A 82 12.46 17.54 3.67
CA ALA A 82 12.72 18.97 3.83
C ALA A 82 14.16 19.20 4.26
N GLY A 83 14.85 20.16 3.64
CA GLY A 83 16.24 20.46 4.02
C GLY A 83 16.34 20.92 5.47
N LYS A 84 17.38 20.49 6.18
CA LYS A 84 17.70 21.03 7.50
C LYS A 84 18.04 22.51 7.34
N LEU A 85 17.18 23.40 7.81
CA LEU A 85 17.53 24.81 7.99
C LEU A 85 18.60 24.86 9.09
N PHE A 86 19.86 25.05 8.69
CA PHE A 86 20.93 25.42 9.61
C PHE A 86 20.59 26.81 10.15
N ARG A 87 20.16 26.87 11.43
CA ARG A 87 19.94 28.11 12.16
C ARG A 87 21.05 28.30 13.18
#